data_AF-A0A950XQS8-F1
#
_entry.id   AF-A0A950XQS8-F1
#
_cell.length_a   1.000
_cell.length_b   1.000
_cell.length_c   1.000
_cell.angle_alpha   90.00
_cell.angle_beta   90.00
_cell.angle_gamma   90.00
#
_symmetry.space_group_name_H-M   'P 1'
#
loop_
_entity.id
_entity.type
_entity.pdbx_description
1 polymer ?
#
loop_
_entity_poly.entity_id
_entity_poly.type
_entity_poly.pdbx_seq_one_letter_code
_entity_poly.pdbx_strand_id
1 'polypeptide(L)'
;MNGMSGARRSACPVRIALATSLGGDIDGAWWPRAASVAGELPALVEALHRPLGEILDIRVNWSATDRTPDLSSMTSYAMSMPGWRHDRQRLMMISGRRGRAKLLVVPSLTSSALALMVLRLAASMPIPDAQQLSAAFKTADCVVRAAQAESASWAGRTPDGHAAQNQARQASHSGHASSDT
;
A
#
# COMPACT_ATOMS: atom_id res chain seq x y z
N MET A 1 -33.88 -22.69 5.36
CA MET A 1 -33.05 -22.06 6.41
C MET A 1 -31.60 -22.37 6.09
N ASN A 2 -30.85 -21.33 5.73
CA ASN A 2 -29.60 -21.45 4.97
C ASN A 2 -28.43 -21.93 5.82
N GLY A 3 -27.64 -22.80 5.19
CA GLY A 3 -26.60 -23.61 5.82
C GLY A 3 -25.43 -22.82 6.38
N MET A 4 -24.90 -23.38 7.45
CA MET A 4 -23.64 -23.06 8.09
C MET A 4 -22.48 -23.32 7.13
N SER A 5 -22.14 -22.33 6.30
CA SER A 5 -20.84 -22.33 5.62
C SER A 5 -19.78 -21.96 6.63
N GLY A 6 -19.26 -22.98 7.32
CA GLY A 6 -18.07 -22.88 8.14
C GLY A 6 -17.00 -22.14 7.35
N ALA A 7 -16.43 -21.11 7.98
CA ALA A 7 -15.22 -20.46 7.52
C ALA A 7 -14.15 -21.55 7.38
N ARG A 8 -14.02 -22.10 6.17
CA ARG A 8 -12.85 -22.86 5.78
C ARG A 8 -11.72 -21.88 6.02
N ARG A 9 -10.95 -22.15 7.07
CA ARG A 9 -9.64 -21.55 7.32
C ARG A 9 -8.90 -21.66 6.00
N SER A 10 -8.93 -20.59 5.21
CA SER A 10 -8.32 -20.55 3.89
C SER A 10 -6.83 -20.58 4.14
N ALA A 11 -6.28 -21.79 4.21
CA ALA A 11 -4.87 -22.12 4.20
C ALA A 11 -4.24 -21.79 2.82
N CYS A 12 -4.74 -20.76 2.13
CA CYS A 12 -4.05 -20.19 0.99
C CYS A 12 -3.02 -19.20 1.56
N PRO A 13 -1.71 -19.47 1.39
CA PRO A 13 -0.70 -18.53 1.82
C PRO A 13 -0.95 -17.18 1.16
N VAL A 14 -1.00 -16.12 1.97
CA VAL A 14 -1.07 -14.74 1.50
C VAL A 14 0.15 -14.50 0.61
N ARG A 15 -0.09 -13.96 -0.59
CA ARG A 15 0.99 -13.61 -1.52
C ARG A 15 1.44 -12.19 -1.21
N ILE A 16 2.31 -12.07 -0.21
CA ILE A 16 2.87 -10.80 0.23
C ILE A 16 4.39 -10.86 0.18
N ALA A 17 4.99 -9.72 -0.16
CA ALA A 17 6.41 -9.48 -0.08
C ALA A 17 6.64 -8.19 0.73
N LEU A 18 7.52 -8.24 1.73
CA LEU A 18 7.87 -7.12 2.59
C LEU A 18 9.37 -6.86 2.52
N ALA A 19 9.76 -5.60 2.55
CA ALA A 19 11.12 -5.17 2.76
C ALA A 19 11.60 -5.54 4.16
N THR A 20 12.92 -5.66 4.31
CA THR A 20 13.56 -5.96 5.60
C THR A 20 13.41 -4.82 6.61
N SER A 21 13.32 -3.59 6.12
CA SER A 21 13.02 -2.39 6.90
C SER A 21 11.69 -1.80 6.46
N LEU A 22 10.84 -1.43 7.41
CA LEU A 22 9.50 -0.88 7.16
C LEU A 22 9.46 0.60 7.55
N GLY A 23 8.53 1.36 6.96
CA GLY A 23 8.30 2.78 7.21
C GLY A 23 8.70 3.72 6.06
N GLY A 24 9.08 3.18 4.92
CA GLY A 24 9.43 3.93 3.70
C GLY A 24 8.22 4.31 2.83
N ASP A 25 8.52 4.71 1.60
CA ASP A 25 7.47 5.06 0.63
C ASP A 25 6.65 3.85 0.21
N ILE A 26 7.30 2.73 -0.11
CA ILE A 26 6.67 1.44 -0.36
C ILE A 26 7.50 0.41 0.39
N ASP A 27 6.88 -0.29 1.32
CA ASP A 27 7.50 -1.30 2.18
C ASP A 27 7.29 -2.72 1.66
N GLY A 28 6.50 -2.86 0.60
CA GLY A 28 6.16 -4.16 0.06
C GLY A 28 5.00 -4.12 -0.91
N ALA A 29 4.59 -5.29 -1.36
CA ALA A 29 3.41 -5.45 -2.18
C ALA A 29 2.62 -6.69 -1.77
N TRP A 30 1.34 -6.66 -2.09
CA TRP A 30 0.40 -7.73 -1.83
C TRP A 30 -0.38 -8.05 -3.10
N TRP A 31 -0.44 -9.33 -3.46
CA TRP A 31 -1.15 -9.84 -4.62
C TRP A 31 -2.33 -10.72 -4.20
N PRO A 32 -3.53 -10.14 -4.01
CA PRO A 32 -4.74 -10.91 -3.73
C PRO A 32 -5.05 -11.92 -4.84
N ARG A 33 -5.67 -13.02 -4.45
CA ARG A 33 -6.14 -14.05 -5.39
C ARG A 33 -7.47 -13.68 -6.05
N ALA A 34 -8.28 -12.86 -5.39
CA ALA A 34 -9.58 -12.41 -5.83
C ALA A 34 -9.62 -10.88 -5.97
N ALA A 35 -10.58 -10.39 -6.74
CA ALA A 35 -10.81 -8.94 -6.86
C ALA A 35 -11.34 -8.32 -5.55
N SER A 36 -11.95 -9.13 -4.68
CA SER A 36 -12.44 -8.70 -3.38
C SER A 36 -11.33 -8.66 -2.34
N VAL A 37 -10.81 -7.46 -2.10
CA VAL A 37 -9.80 -7.19 -1.06
C VAL A 37 -10.32 -7.54 0.35
N ALA A 38 -11.60 -7.26 0.62
CA ALA A 38 -12.20 -7.46 1.93
C ALA A 38 -12.19 -8.94 2.39
N GLY A 39 -12.36 -9.87 1.45
CA GLY A 39 -12.35 -11.31 1.74
C GLY A 39 -10.99 -11.87 2.12
N GLU A 40 -9.90 -11.21 1.73
CA GLU A 40 -8.52 -11.64 1.99
C GLU A 40 -7.83 -10.84 3.10
N LEU A 41 -8.46 -9.75 3.55
CA LEU A 41 -7.92 -8.87 4.59
C LEU A 41 -7.59 -9.61 5.90
N PRO A 42 -8.44 -10.53 6.42
CA PRO A 42 -8.11 -11.24 7.66
C PRO A 42 -6.81 -12.04 7.54
N ALA A 43 -6.60 -12.75 6.42
CA ALA A 43 -5.38 -13.51 6.20
C ALA A 43 -4.15 -12.59 6.08
N LEU A 44 -4.31 -11.44 5.42
CA LEU A 44 -3.26 -10.42 5.33
C LEU A 44 -2.87 -9.86 6.70
N VAL A 45 -3.85 -9.53 7.55
CA VAL A 45 -3.64 -9.04 8.91
C VAL A 45 -2.86 -10.05 9.76
N GLU A 46 -3.23 -11.33 9.69
CA GLU A 46 -2.49 -12.41 10.37
C GLU A 46 -1.02 -12.48 9.92
N ALA A 47 -0.76 -12.37 8.61
CA ALA A 47 0.61 -12.37 8.08
C ALA A 47 1.42 -11.14 8.53
N LEU A 48 0.76 -9.99 8.69
CA LEU A 48 1.37 -8.73 9.13
C LEU A 48 1.52 -8.63 10.66
N HIS A 49 0.87 -9.51 11.42
CA HIS A 49 0.95 -9.47 12.89
C HIS A 49 2.38 -9.70 13.41
N ARG A 50 3.16 -10.56 12.75
CA ARG A 50 4.58 -10.79 13.12
C ARG A 50 5.43 -9.52 12.92
N PRO A 51 5.46 -8.88 11.74
CA PRO A 51 6.29 -7.70 11.51
C PRO A 51 5.76 -6.42 12.18
N LEU A 52 4.44 -6.21 12.27
CA LEU A 52 3.85 -4.95 12.77
C LEU A 52 3.26 -5.04 14.19
N GLY A 53 3.10 -6.24 14.73
CA GLY A 53 2.38 -6.46 15.98
C GLY A 53 0.87 -6.38 15.81
N GLU A 54 0.16 -6.05 16.89
CA GLU A 54 -1.27 -5.77 16.87
C GLU A 54 -1.58 -4.61 15.90
N ILE A 55 -2.48 -4.87 14.95
CA ILE A 55 -2.86 -3.88 13.93
C ILE A 55 -3.84 -2.89 14.54
N LEU A 56 -3.52 -1.60 14.41
CA LEU A 56 -4.27 -0.49 15.00
C LEU A 56 -5.13 0.23 13.96
N ASP A 57 -4.64 0.33 12.73
CA ASP A 57 -5.31 1.08 11.65
C ASP A 57 -4.95 0.53 10.27
N ILE A 58 -5.91 0.58 9.34
CA ILE A 58 -5.75 0.21 7.94
C ILE A 58 -6.37 1.31 7.09
N ARG A 59 -5.53 1.97 6.28
CA ARG A 59 -5.95 3.01 5.34
C ARG A 59 -5.75 2.53 3.92
N VAL A 60 -6.65 2.94 3.03
CA VAL A 60 -6.57 2.66 1.59
C VAL A 60 -6.78 3.96 0.82
N ASN A 61 -6.09 4.12 -0.32
CA ASN A 61 -6.23 5.31 -1.17
C ASN A 61 -7.33 5.17 -2.25
N TRP A 62 -8.13 4.11 -2.23
CA TRP A 62 -9.18 3.83 -3.20
C TRP A 62 -10.52 3.52 -2.52
N SER A 63 -11.59 3.66 -3.29
CA SER A 63 -12.97 3.32 -2.97
C SER A 63 -13.44 2.10 -3.75
N ALA A 64 -14.55 1.48 -3.33
CA ALA A 64 -15.12 0.32 -4.04
C ALA A 64 -15.55 0.63 -5.49
N THR A 65 -15.82 1.90 -5.80
CA THR A 65 -16.20 2.40 -7.12
C THR A 65 -15.00 2.66 -8.03
N ASP A 66 -13.79 2.72 -7.48
CA ASP A 66 -12.59 2.98 -8.28
C ASP A 66 -12.23 1.78 -9.14
N ARG A 67 -11.95 2.04 -10.42
CA ARG A 67 -11.51 1.02 -11.37
C ARG A 67 -10.22 0.34 -10.87
N THR A 68 -10.13 -0.98 -11.04
CA THR A 68 -8.90 -1.71 -10.74
C THR A 68 -7.84 -1.32 -11.77
N PRO A 69 -6.64 -0.87 -11.33
CA PRO A 69 -5.59 -0.46 -12.27
C PRO A 69 -5.19 -1.65 -13.15
N ASP A 70 -4.99 -1.42 -14.44
CA ASP A 70 -4.41 -2.44 -15.32
C ASP A 70 -2.89 -2.28 -15.42
N LEU A 71 -2.17 -3.05 -14.59
CA LEU A 71 -0.71 -3.05 -14.57
C LEU A 71 -0.08 -3.51 -15.89
N SER A 72 -0.77 -4.35 -16.67
CA SER A 72 -0.22 -4.86 -17.94
C SER A 72 -0.10 -3.76 -19.00
N SER A 73 -0.95 -2.74 -18.89
CA SER A 73 -0.94 -1.55 -19.73
C SER A 73 0.03 -0.46 -19.23
N MET A 74 0.79 -0.68 -18.16
CA MET A 74 1.78 0.28 -17.62
C MET A 74 3.19 0.09 -18.18
N THR A 75 3.29 -0.26 -19.46
CA THR A 75 4.60 -0.31 -20.13
C THR A 75 5.10 1.11 -20.39
N SER A 76 6.42 1.31 -20.44
CA SER A 76 7.04 2.61 -20.78
C SER A 76 6.54 3.19 -22.12
N TYR A 77 6.15 2.30 -23.05
CA TYR A 77 5.53 2.68 -24.32
C TYR A 77 4.10 3.20 -24.13
N ALA A 78 3.28 2.49 -23.37
CA ALA A 78 1.91 2.90 -23.10
C ALA A 78 1.82 4.23 -22.33
N MET A 79 2.78 4.51 -21.44
CA MET A 79 2.86 5.80 -20.73
C MET A 79 3.17 6.98 -21.67
N SER A 80 3.77 6.73 -22.83
CA SER A 80 4.07 7.78 -23.82
C SER A 80 2.90 8.08 -24.75
N MET A 81 1.79 7.33 -24.65
CA MET A 81 0.63 7.49 -25.52
C MET A 81 -0.27 8.67 -25.09
N PRO A 82 -0.64 9.58 -26.01
CA PRO A 82 -1.58 10.66 -25.71
C PRO A 82 -2.93 10.10 -25.25
N GLY A 83 -3.41 10.55 -24.08
CA GLY A 83 -4.68 10.10 -23.50
C GLY A 83 -4.58 8.89 -22.56
N TRP A 84 -3.37 8.37 -22.32
CA TRP A 84 -3.15 7.38 -21.26
C TRP A 84 -3.51 8.00 -19.90
N ARG A 85 -4.47 7.40 -19.21
CA ARG A 85 -4.89 7.82 -17.87
C ARG A 85 -4.04 7.08 -16.85
N HIS A 86 -3.40 7.82 -15.95
CA HIS A 86 -2.80 7.25 -14.75
C HIS A 86 -3.90 6.59 -13.92
N ASP A 87 -4.13 5.29 -14.12
CA ASP A 87 -4.90 4.52 -13.16
C ASP A 87 -4.11 4.58 -11.84
N ARG A 88 -4.70 5.21 -10.83
CA ARG A 88 -4.05 5.41 -9.53
C ARG A 88 -3.66 4.06 -8.96
N GLN A 89 -2.41 3.95 -8.52
CA GLN A 89 -1.94 2.73 -7.90
C GLN A 89 -2.66 2.55 -6.56
N ARG A 90 -3.15 1.33 -6.31
CA ARG A 90 -3.86 1.01 -5.08
C ARG A 90 -2.84 0.79 -3.96
N LEU A 91 -2.83 1.70 -3.00
CA LEU A 91 -1.93 1.67 -1.85
C LEU A 91 -2.71 1.43 -0.57
N MET A 92 -2.24 0.46 0.20
CA MET A 92 -2.77 0.14 1.53
C MET A 92 -1.69 0.45 2.56
N MET A 93 -2.04 1.24 3.57
CA MET A 93 -1.17 1.53 4.69
C MET A 93 -1.72 0.84 5.92
N ILE A 94 -0.91 -0.01 6.53
CA ILE A 94 -1.26 -0.76 7.73
C ILE A 94 -0.37 -0.26 8.86
N SER A 95 -0.97 0.22 9.93
CA SER A 95 -0.27 0.67 11.13
C SER A 95 -0.52 -0.33 12.25
N GLY A 96 0.55 -0.82 12.87
CA GLY A 96 0.51 -1.68 14.05
C GLY A 96 1.34 -1.10 15.19
N ARG A 97 1.31 -1.78 16.33
CA ARG A 97 2.01 -1.33 17.55
C ARG A 97 3.53 -1.21 17.41
N ARG A 98 4.14 -1.96 16.49
CA ARG A 98 5.60 -2.00 16.30
C ARG A 98 6.08 -1.18 15.10
N GLY A 99 5.16 -0.65 14.29
CA GLY A 99 5.50 0.09 13.10
C GLY A 99 4.36 0.19 12.10
N ARG A 100 4.67 0.64 10.89
CA ARG A 100 3.73 0.78 9.78
C ARG A 100 4.32 0.20 8.51
N ALA A 101 3.48 -0.34 7.63
CA ALA A 101 3.86 -0.79 6.31
C ALA A 101 2.95 -0.17 5.26
N LYS A 102 3.53 0.35 4.18
CA LYS A 102 2.81 0.77 2.98
C LYS A 102 2.97 -0.28 1.89
N LEU A 103 1.86 -0.87 1.48
CA LEU A 103 1.80 -1.95 0.52
C LEU A 103 1.16 -1.50 -0.79
N LEU A 104 1.79 -1.85 -1.90
CA LEU A 104 1.17 -1.80 -3.22
C LEU A 104 0.27 -3.02 -3.42
N VAL A 105 -1.00 -2.78 -3.76
CA VAL A 105 -1.96 -3.85 -4.07
C VAL A 105 -1.93 -4.17 -5.56
N VAL A 106 -1.45 -5.36 -5.89
CA VAL A 106 -1.39 -5.88 -7.26
C VAL A 106 -2.76 -6.48 -7.63
N PRO A 107 -3.42 -6.03 -8.70
CA PRO A 107 -4.65 -6.65 -9.20
C PRO A 107 -4.53 -8.17 -9.37
N SER A 108 -5.59 -8.90 -9.02
CA SER A 108 -5.60 -10.37 -9.11
C SER A 108 -5.46 -10.89 -10.54
N LEU A 109 -5.89 -10.10 -11.54
CA LEU A 109 -5.81 -10.42 -12.97
C LEU A 109 -4.41 -10.16 -13.59
N THR A 110 -3.48 -9.58 -12.84
CA THR A 110 -2.11 -9.36 -13.32
C THR A 110 -1.42 -10.69 -13.59
N SER A 111 -0.68 -10.77 -14.70
CA SER A 111 0.08 -11.98 -15.04
C SER A 111 1.07 -12.34 -13.93
N SER A 112 1.22 -13.64 -13.65
CA SER A 112 2.07 -14.12 -12.55
C SER A 112 3.51 -13.61 -12.64
N ALA A 113 4.06 -13.52 -13.86
CA ALA A 113 5.43 -13.03 -14.08
C ALA A 113 5.58 -11.56 -13.66
N LEU A 114 4.62 -10.71 -14.04
CA LEU A 114 4.63 -9.29 -13.68
C LEU A 114 4.35 -9.11 -12.18
N ALA A 115 3.36 -9.80 -11.64
CA ALA A 115 2.99 -9.72 -10.22
C ALA A 115 4.16 -10.11 -9.30
N LEU A 116 4.87 -11.20 -9.63
CA LEU A 116 6.06 -11.63 -8.87
C LEU A 116 7.20 -10.60 -8.96
N MET A 117 7.36 -9.94 -10.11
CA MET A 117 8.39 -8.92 -10.29
C MET A 117 8.08 -7.66 -9.48
N VAL A 118 6.81 -7.23 -9.48
CA VAL A 118 6.32 -6.12 -8.62
C VAL A 118 6.51 -6.47 -7.14
N LEU A 119 6.16 -7.68 -6.72
CA LEU A 119 6.37 -8.16 -5.35
C LEU A 119 7.84 -8.05 -4.92
N ARG A 120 8.78 -8.48 -5.77
CA ARG A 120 10.22 -8.39 -5.48
C ARG A 120 10.72 -6.95 -5.42
N LEU A 121 10.38 -6.13 -6.42
CA LEU A 121 10.82 -4.73 -6.47
C LEU A 121 10.28 -3.90 -5.30
N ALA A 122 8.99 -4.06 -4.98
CA ALA A 122 8.36 -3.33 -3.87
C ALA A 122 8.93 -3.71 -2.50
N ALA A 123 9.45 -4.93 -2.34
CA ALA A 123 10.11 -5.41 -1.13
C ALA A 123 11.64 -5.21 -1.16
N SER A 124 12.17 -4.49 -2.15
CA SER A 124 13.61 -4.29 -2.34
C SER A 124 14.43 -5.59 -2.35
N MET A 125 13.84 -6.68 -2.86
CA MET A 125 14.55 -7.95 -2.98
C MET A 125 15.51 -7.93 -4.17
N PRO A 126 16.68 -8.58 -4.07
CA PRO A 126 17.62 -8.66 -5.19
C PRO A 126 16.99 -9.41 -6.37
N ILE A 127 17.14 -8.83 -7.56
CA ILE A 127 16.66 -9.41 -8.83
C ILE A 127 17.89 -9.79 -9.66
N PRO A 128 18.01 -11.05 -10.11
CA PRO A 128 19.12 -11.48 -10.94
C PRO A 128 19.23 -10.63 -12.21
N ASP A 129 20.45 -10.27 -12.61
CA ASP A 129 20.71 -9.37 -13.74
C ASP A 129 20.04 -9.84 -15.05
N ALA A 130 19.98 -11.15 -15.28
CA ALA A 130 19.31 -11.75 -16.42
C ALA A 130 17.80 -11.40 -16.51
N GLN A 131 17.15 -11.12 -15.38
CA GLN A 131 15.74 -10.74 -15.33
C GLN A 131 15.52 -9.22 -15.44
N GLN A 132 16.54 -8.40 -15.16
CA GLN A 132 16.44 -6.94 -15.21
C GLN A 132 16.19 -6.40 -16.63
N LEU A 133 16.61 -7.13 -17.66
CA LEU A 133 16.36 -6.75 -19.06
C LEU A 133 14.96 -7.13 -19.56
N SER A 134 14.21 -7.91 -18.79
CA SER A 134 12.88 -8.40 -19.21
C SER A 134 11.84 -7.28 -19.29
N ALA A 135 10.89 -7.42 -20.21
CA ALA A 135 9.76 -6.49 -20.32
C ALA A 135 8.92 -6.45 -19.01
N ALA A 136 8.83 -7.58 -18.31
CA ALA A 136 8.16 -7.68 -17.01
C ALA A 136 8.87 -6.84 -15.94
N PHE A 137 10.20 -6.83 -15.92
CA PHE A 137 10.98 -5.98 -15.00
C PHE A 137 10.76 -4.50 -15.30
N LYS A 138 10.90 -4.08 -16.56
CA LYS A 138 10.70 -2.67 -16.94
C LYS A 138 9.31 -2.17 -16.57
N THR A 139 8.29 -3.00 -16.82
CA THR A 139 6.90 -2.69 -16.44
C THR A 139 6.74 -2.63 -14.91
N ALA A 140 7.31 -3.59 -14.19
CA ALA A 140 7.25 -3.60 -12.73
C ALA A 140 7.98 -2.40 -12.10
N ASP A 141 9.11 -1.96 -12.67
CA ASP A 141 9.81 -0.75 -12.24
C ASP A 141 8.94 0.50 -12.44
N CYS A 142 8.33 0.67 -13.62
CA CYS A 142 7.37 1.75 -13.87
C CYS A 142 6.21 1.74 -12.86
N VAL A 143 5.67 0.55 -12.56
CA VAL A 143 4.60 0.37 -11.58
C VAL A 143 5.03 0.79 -10.18
N VAL A 144 6.19 0.33 -9.71
CA VAL A 144 6.69 0.66 -8.36
C VAL A 144 7.02 2.14 -8.24
N ARG A 145 7.60 2.76 -9.27
CA ARG A 145 7.85 4.21 -9.29
C ARG A 145 6.55 5.02 -9.29
N ALA A 146 5.54 4.59 -10.05
CA ALA A 146 4.21 5.21 -10.00
C ALA A 146 3.56 5.07 -8.62
N ALA A 147 3.73 3.92 -7.97
CA ALA A 147 3.26 3.67 -6.61
C ALA A 147 3.97 4.56 -5.57
N GLN A 148 5.28 4.78 -5.71
CA GLN A 148 6.03 5.71 -4.86
C GLN A 148 5.56 7.17 -5.04
N ALA A 149 5.32 7.60 -6.28
CA ALA A 149 4.78 8.93 -6.56
C ALA A 149 3.37 9.12 -5.96
N GLU A 150 2.50 8.12 -6.10
CA GLU A 150 1.18 8.12 -5.48
C GLU A 150 1.27 8.14 -3.95
N SER A 151 2.20 7.36 -3.36
CA SER A 151 2.50 7.33 -1.93
C SER A 151 2.87 8.71 -1.39
N ALA A 152 3.77 9.42 -2.06
CA ALA A 152 4.17 10.77 -1.67
C ALA A 152 2.97 11.73 -1.69
N SER A 153 2.10 11.62 -2.71
CA SER A 153 0.87 12.42 -2.79
C SER A 153 -0.15 12.07 -1.69
N TRP A 154 -0.18 10.80 -1.25
CA TRP A 154 -1.08 10.31 -0.22
C TRP A 154 -0.60 10.69 1.18
N ALA A 155 0.70 10.63 1.44
CA ALA A 155 1.31 11.10 2.68
C ALA A 155 1.11 12.61 2.91
N GLY A 156 1.09 13.41 1.83
CA GLY A 156 0.72 14.83 1.90
C GLY A 156 -0.74 15.08 2.32
N ARG A 157 -1.60 14.05 2.30
CA ARG A 157 -3.01 14.10 2.73
C ARG A 157 -3.27 13.46 4.09
N THR A 158 -2.28 12.79 4.71
CA THR A 158 -2.47 12.21 6.04
C THR A 158 -2.40 13.29 7.11
N PRO A 159 -3.42 13.45 7.97
CA PRO A 159 -3.44 14.45 9.02
C PRO A 159 -2.58 14.01 10.20
N ASP A 160 -1.27 13.92 10.00
CA ASP A 160 -0.30 13.87 11.11
C ASP A 160 -0.09 15.30 11.71
N GLY A 161 -0.98 16.25 11.41
CA GLY A 161 -0.99 17.63 11.91
C GLY A 161 -1.76 17.85 13.22
N HIS A 162 -2.44 16.83 13.77
CA HIS A 162 -3.23 17.01 15.00
C HIS A 162 -2.37 17.19 16.27
N ALA A 163 -1.10 16.77 16.27
CA ALA A 163 -0.21 17.01 17.40
C ALA A 163 0.35 18.45 17.43
N ALA A 164 0.54 19.10 16.26
CA ALA A 164 1.19 20.40 16.18
C ALA A 164 0.25 21.60 16.44
N GLN A 165 -1.04 21.49 16.10
CA GLN A 165 -1.98 22.61 16.22
C GLN A 165 -2.48 22.86 17.65
N ASN A 166 -2.53 21.83 18.50
CA ASN A 166 -3.03 21.99 19.87
C ASN A 166 -2.00 22.71 20.77
N GLN A 167 -0.70 22.61 20.45
CA GLN A 167 0.37 23.28 21.18
C GLN A 167 0.47 24.78 20.82
N ALA A 168 0.25 25.13 19.56
CA ALA A 168 0.18 26.53 19.12
C ALA A 168 -1.06 27.27 19.64
N ARG A 169 -2.20 26.58 19.82
CA ARG A 169 -3.41 27.16 20.44
C ARG A 169 -3.29 27.37 21.95
N GLN A 170 -2.56 26.50 22.66
CA GLN A 170 -2.34 26.65 24.10
C GLN A 170 -1.37 27.79 24.44
N ALA A 171 -0.35 28.02 23.62
CA ALA A 171 0.57 29.16 23.79
C ALA A 171 -0.10 30.54 23.62
N SER A 172 -1.16 30.62 22.82
CA SER A 172 -1.92 31.87 22.62
C SER A 172 -2.97 32.16 23.69
N HIS A 173 -3.29 31.20 24.58
CA HIS A 173 -4.26 31.39 25.67
C HIS A 173 -3.60 31.67 27.03
N SER A 174 -2.28 31.55 27.15
CA SER A 174 -1.53 31.80 28.41
C SER A 174 -1.04 33.26 28.57
N GLY A 175 -1.47 34.20 27.72
CA GLY A 175 -1.00 35.59 27.71
C GLY A 175 -1.92 36.63 28.37
N HIS A 176 -2.96 36.22 29.11
CA HIS A 176 -3.93 37.17 29.69
C HIS A 176 -4.26 36.82 31.15
N ALA A 177 -3.31 37.01 32.05
CA ALA A 177 -3.64 37.20 33.46
C ALA A 177 -2.52 37.94 34.19
N SER A 178 -2.93 39.02 34.87
CA SER A 178 -2.26 39.70 35.98
C SER A 178 -1.28 40.80 35.60
N SER A 179 -1.74 42.04 35.70
CA SER A 179 -1.31 42.91 36.81
C SER A 179 -2.29 44.08 36.92
N ASP A 180 -3.19 43.94 37.89
CA ASP A 180 -4.02 44.99 38.46
C ASP A 180 -3.43 45.26 39.85
N THR A 181 -2.88 46.46 40.07
CA THR A 181 -2.68 47.09 41.39
C THR A 181 -2.46 48.58 41.18
#